data_AF-A0A8T3U6V7-F1
#
_entry.id   AF-A0A8T3U6V7-F1
#
_cell.length_a   1.000
_cell.length_b   1.000
_cell.length_c   1.000
_cell.angle_alpha   90.00
_cell.angle_beta   90.00
_cell.angle_gamma   90.00
#
_symmetry.space_group_name_H-M   'P 1'
#
loop_
_entity.id
_entity.type
_entity.pdbx_description
1 polymer ?
#
loop_
_entity_poly.entity_id
_entity_poly.type
_entity_poly.pdbx_seq_one_letter_code
_entity_poly.pdbx_strand_id
1 'polypeptide(L)' 'MKNILIIVGSLRKNGFNYNLAKEIQDKIVNEITPQMEENDKYDVRMLDYANLPMFSQDIEFDTKKKELLKL' A
#
# COMPACT_ATOMS: atom_id res chain seq x y z
N MET A 1 -11.20 12.50 7.48
CA MET A 1 -10.95 11.22 6.79
C MET A 1 -9.50 10.84 7.03
N LYS A 2 -9.22 9.59 7.44
CA LYS A 2 -7.87 9.10 7.74
C LYS A 2 -7.53 7.96 6.78
N ASN A 3 -6.34 7.98 6.21
CA ASN A 3 -5.91 6.98 5.22
C ASN A 3 -5.07 5.88 5.88
N ILE A 4 -5.38 4.62 5.60
CA ILE A 4 -4.67 3.45 6.08
C ILE A 4 -4.19 2.64 4.87
N LEU A 5 -2.88 2.40 4.81
CA LEU A 5 -2.28 1.51 3.81
C LEU A 5 -1.80 0.23 4.50
N ILE A 6 -2.35 -0.91 4.09
CA ILE A 6 -1.93 -2.23 4.57
C ILE A 6 -0.87 -2.78 3.61
N ILE A 7 0.26 -3.22 4.19
CA ILE A 7 1.35 -3.87 3.46
C ILE A 7 1.49 -5.29 4.01
N VAL A 8 1.32 -6.29 3.13
CA VAL A 8 1.46 -7.70 3.49
C VAL A 8 2.80 -8.18 3.00
N GLY A 9 3.71 -8.61 3.88
CA GLY A 9 5.08 -9.01 3.50
C GLY A 9 5.21 -10.33 2.72
N SER A 10 4.14 -10.82 2.09
CA SER A 10 4.14 -12.06 1.31
C SER A 10 3.29 -11.92 0.05
N LEU A 11 3.86 -12.30 -1.09
CA LEU A 11 3.17 -12.38 -2.39
C LEU A 11 2.54 -13.77 -2.65
N ARG A 12 2.67 -14.70 -1.71
CA ARG A 12 2.11 -16.06 -1.86
C ARG A 12 0.58 -15.97 -1.88
N LYS A 13 -0.04 -16.50 -2.95
CA LYS A 13 -1.49 -16.65 -3.05
C LYS A 13 -2.02 -17.44 -1.84
N ASN A 14 -3.13 -16.96 -1.28
CA ASN A 14 -3.81 -17.56 -0.11
C ASN A 14 -2.89 -17.73 1.12
N GLY A 15 -1.89 -16.85 1.29
CA GLY A 15 -1.06 -16.83 2.49
C GLY A 15 -1.84 -16.38 3.73
N PHE A 16 -1.46 -16.92 4.89
CA PHE A 16 -2.10 -16.57 6.17
C PHE A 16 -2.14 -15.05 6.41
N ASN A 17 -1.01 -14.35 6.19
CA ASN A 17 -0.93 -12.90 6.38
C ASN A 17 -1.84 -12.12 5.42
N TYR A 18 -2.03 -12.60 4.20
CA TYR A 18 -2.95 -11.97 3.25
C TYR A 18 -4.40 -12.11 3.73
N ASN A 19 -4.79 -13.31 4.16
CA ASN A 19 -6.15 -13.56 4.66
C ASN A 19 -6.44 -12.74 5.91
N LEU A 20 -5.50 -12.67 6.86
CA LEU A 20 -5.62 -11.83 8.05
C LEU A 20 -5.72 -10.34 7.71
N ALA A 21 -4.87 -9.85 6.81
CA ALA A 21 -4.90 -8.47 6.36
C ALA A 21 -6.23 -8.11 5.68
N LYS A 22 -6.79 -9.05 4.91
CA LYS A 22 -8.10 -8.89 4.28
C LYS A 22 -9.22 -8.85 5.31
N GLU A 23 -9.21 -9.74 6.29
CA GLU A 23 -10.18 -9.71 7.40
C GLU A 23 -10.14 -8.38 8.17
N ILE A 24 -8.93 -7.87 8.45
CA ILE A 24 -8.75 -6.55 9.08
C ILE A 24 -9.32 -5.43 8.21
N GLN A 25 -9.02 -5.43 6.90
CA GLN A 25 -9.55 -4.45 5.96
C GLN A 25 -11.09 -4.49 5.94
N ASP A 26 -11.67 -5.69 5.79
CA ASP A 26 -13.11 -5.89 5.72
C ASP A 26 -13.79 -5.43 7.01
N LYS A 27 -13.20 -5.71 8.18
CA LYS A 27 -13.71 -5.23 9.46
C LYS A 27 -13.69 -3.70 9.56
N ILE A 28 -12.61 -3.05 9.13
CA ILE A 28 -12.53 -1.59 9.17
C ILE A 28 -13.54 -0.97 8.20
N VAL A 29 -13.66 -1.49 6.98
CA VAL A 29 -14.52 -0.92 5.93
C VAL A 29 -16.01 -1.19 6.19
N ASN A 30 -16.36 -2.40 6.62
CA ASN A 30 -17.75 -2.85 6.70
C ASN A 30 -18.36 -2.67 8.09
N GLU A 31 -17.55 -2.71 9.15
CA GLU A 31 -18.07 -2.59 10.53
C GLU A 31 -17.72 -1.26 11.16
N ILE A 32 -16.46 -0.83 11.10
CA ILE A 32 -15.99 0.35 11.85
C ILE A 32 -16.37 1.65 11.13
N THR A 33 -15.93 1.81 9.89
CA THR A 33 -16.08 3.05 9.10
C THR A 33 -17.53 3.53 8.95
N PRO A 34 -18.54 2.65 8.74
CA PRO A 34 -19.93 3.07 8.60
C PRO A 34 -20.55 3.67 9.87
N GLN A 35 -19.97 3.40 11.03
CA GLN A 35 -20.45 3.90 12.34
C GLN A 35 -19.81 5.23 12.74
N MET A 36 -18.87 5.75 11.94
CA MET A 36 -18.11 6.95 12.25
C MET A 36 -18.76 8.20 11.65
N GLU A 37 -18.52 9.34 12.30
CA GLU A 37 -18.79 10.66 11.73
C GLU A 37 -18.07 10.80 10.38
N GLU A 38 -18.69 11.50 9.42
CA GLU A 38 -18.19 11.63 8.05
C GLU A 38 -16.73 12.12 8.01
N ASN A 39 -16.38 13.05 8.90
CA ASN A 39 -15.05 13.65 8.98
C ASN A 39 -13.99 12.72 9.61
N ASP A 40 -14.38 11.60 10.20
CA ASP A 40 -13.48 10.67 10.88
C ASP A 40 -13.30 9.32 10.16
N LYS A 41 -14.07 9.06 9.10
CA LYS A 41 -14.01 7.82 8.32
C LYS A 41 -12.60 7.43 7.87
N TYR A 42 -12.38 6.12 7.76
CA TYR A 42 -11.16 5.54 7.23
C TYR A 42 -11.27 5.21 5.74
N ASP A 43 -10.24 5.52 4.97
CA ASP A 43 -10.00 4.97 3.63
C ASP A 43 -8.88 3.92 3.76
N VAL A 44 -9.21 2.65 3.53
CA VAL A 44 -8.29 1.52 3.75
C VAL A 44 -7.97 0.83 2.44
N ARG A 45 -6.68 0.79 2.10
CA ARG A 45 -6.18 0.17 0.87
C ARG A 45 -5.09 -0.85 1.19
N MET A 46 -4.99 -1.88 0.36
CA MET A 46 -3.89 -2.86 0.43
C MET A 46 -2.94 -2.63 -0.75
N LEU A 47 -1.64 -2.54 -0.47
CA LEU A 47 -0.63 -2.32 -1.50
C LEU A 47 -0.39 -3.61 -2.30
N ASP A 48 -0.65 -3.58 -3.61
CA ASP A 48 -0.16 -4.59 -4.55
C ASP A 48 1.21 -4.18 -5.06
N TYR A 49 2.24 -4.89 -4.62
CA TYR A 49 3.63 -4.67 -5.02
C TYR A 49 4.20 -5.86 -5.80
N ALA A 50 3.35 -6.74 -6.36
CA ALA A 50 3.80 -7.93 -7.09
C ALA A 50 4.71 -7.61 -8.28
N ASN A 51 4.55 -6.42 -8.88
CA ASN A 51 5.33 -5.93 -10.01
C ASN A 51 6.37 -4.87 -9.61
N LEU A 52 6.66 -4.69 -8.32
CA LEU A 52 7.68 -3.75 -7.88
C LEU A 52 9.06 -4.30 -8.28
N PRO A 53 9.83 -3.59 -9.14
CA PRO A 53 11.16 -4.04 -9.52
C PRO A 53 12.07 -4.05 -8.29
N MET A 54 13.09 -4.91 -8.33
CA MET A 54 14.17 -4.80 -7.36
C MET A 54 14.77 -3.40 -7.43
N PHE A 55 15.04 -2.84 -6.26
CA PHE A 55 15.80 -1.61 -6.17
C PHE A 55 17.12 -1.74 -6.94
N SER A 56 17.40 -0.79 -7.81
CA SER A 56 18.68 -0.65 -8.50
C SER A 56 18.98 0.84 -8.72
N GLN A 57 20.19 1.27 -8.36
CA GLN A 57 20.65 2.64 -8.54
C GLN A 57 20.76 3.05 -10.04
N ASP A 58 20.81 2.05 -10.92
CA ASP A 58 20.81 2.25 -12.37
C ASP A 58 19.43 2.64 -12.89
N ILE A 59 18.36 2.12 -12.27
CA ILE A 59 16.96 2.44 -12.62
C ILE A 59 16.35 3.54 -11.74
N GLU A 60 16.99 3.87 -10.61
CA GLU A 60 16.49 4.85 -9.62
C GLU A 60 16.34 6.26 -10.19
N PHE A 61 17.14 6.60 -11.20
CA PHE A 61 17.08 7.89 -11.89
C PHE A 61 17.07 7.65 -13.39
N ASP A 62 16.08 8.23 -14.09
CA ASP A 62 16.16 8.38 -15.54
C ASP A 62 17.51 9.02 -15.87
N THR A 63 18.29 8.39 -16.74
CA THR A 63 19.64 8.82 -17.10
C THR A 63 19.65 10.27 -17.57
N LYS A 64 18.54 10.75 -18.18
CA LYS A 64 18.34 12.15 -18.58
C LYS A 64 18.29 13.12 -17.40
N LYS A 65 17.82 12.69 -16.24
CA LYS A 65 17.70 13.51 -15.02
C LYS A 65 19.05 13.65 -14.30
N LYS A 66 19.96 12.67 -14.45
CA LYS A 66 21.33 12.73 -13.91
C LYS A 66 22.19 13.82 -14.58
N GLU A 67 21.94 14.20 -15.83
CA GLU A 67 22.67 15.30 -16.48
C GLU A 67 22.24 16.68 -15.96
N LEU A 68 20.97 16.86 -15.62
CA LEU A 68 20.42 18.10 -15.06
C LEU A 68 20.81 18.37 -13.60
N LEU A 69 21.32 17.36 -12.88
CA LEU A 69 21.70 17.43 -11.46
C LEU A 69 23.22 17.48 -11.25
N LYS A 70 24.02 17.53 -12.32
CA LYS A 70 25.45 17.84 -12.21
C LYS A 70 25.60 19.34 -11.94
N LEU A 71 25.75 19.68 -10.66
CA LEU A 71 26.29 20.95 -10.17
C LEU A 71 27.71 21.17 -10.71
#